data_AF-A0A6S6ZHZ7-F1
#
_entry.id   AF-A0A6S6ZHZ7-F1
#
_cell.length_a   1.000
_cell.length_b   1.000
_cell.length_c   1.000
_cell.angle_alpha   90.00
_cell.angle_beta   90.00
_cell.angle_gamma   90.00
#
_symmetry.space_group_name_H-M   'P 1'
#
loop_
_entity.id
_entity.type
_entity.pdbx_description
1 polymer ?
#
loop_
_entity_poly.entity_id
_entity_poly.type
_entity_poly.pdbx_seq_one_letter_code
_entity_poly.pdbx_strand_id
1 'polypeptide(L)'
;MKNFIRYMALHIAAFTVQCILVFYCLADAEYLMAVLFSIAAICSAALGRIAWKNYRAFISDGRLQPAPIQRDGDGYWTHPAFPSFDEGQSAAANAWYKSQRLESSIAYLESEDDAHPACASYWGNEGAAIDISAWQPPKPKGWGWFILSIHDTEDWGPVCVWVRHATQVPQQREA
;
A
#
# COMPACT_ATOMS: atom_id res chain seq x y z
N MET A 1 -46.61 -24.70 59.49
CA MET A 1 -46.50 -24.23 58.08
C MET A 1 -45.08 -23.85 57.64
N LYS A 2 -44.25 -23.16 58.46
CA LYS A 2 -42.88 -22.77 58.07
C LYS A 2 -41.89 -23.93 57.84
N ASN A 3 -42.07 -25.07 58.50
CA ASN A 3 -41.16 -26.23 58.38
C ASN A 3 -41.43 -27.08 57.13
N PHE A 4 -42.66 -27.05 56.59
CA PHE A 4 -43.04 -27.80 55.38
C PHE A 4 -42.48 -27.14 54.10
N ILE A 5 -42.48 -25.81 54.06
CA ILE A 5 -41.91 -25.02 52.94
C ILE A 5 -40.38 -25.17 52.89
N ARG A 6 -39.72 -25.25 54.05
CA ARG A 6 -38.26 -25.49 54.11
C ARG A 6 -37.88 -26.90 53.65
N TYR A 7 -38.69 -27.92 53.97
CA TYR A 7 -38.46 -29.29 53.50
C TYR A 7 -38.67 -29.42 51.98
N MET A 8 -39.71 -28.79 51.42
CA MET A 8 -39.95 -28.76 49.98
C MET A 8 -38.86 -27.99 49.21
N ALA A 9 -38.39 -26.85 49.73
CA ALA A 9 -37.31 -26.08 49.10
C ALA A 9 -35.98 -26.85 49.10
N LEU A 10 -35.67 -27.58 50.18
CA LEU A 10 -34.45 -28.39 50.26
C LEU A 10 -34.51 -29.62 49.33
N HIS A 11 -35.68 -30.24 49.18
CA HIS A 11 -35.88 -31.34 48.23
C HIS A 11 -35.84 -30.88 46.76
N ILE A 12 -36.40 -29.71 46.44
CA ILE A 12 -36.33 -29.14 45.09
C ILE A 12 -34.89 -28.75 44.73
N ALA A 13 -34.13 -28.20 45.68
CA ALA A 13 -32.71 -27.88 45.50
C ALA A 13 -31.84 -29.15 45.33
N ALA A 14 -32.10 -30.20 46.11
CA ALA A 14 -31.40 -31.47 45.96
C ALA A 14 -31.74 -32.16 44.62
N PHE A 15 -33.00 -32.09 44.17
CA PHE A 15 -33.42 -32.66 42.90
C PHE A 15 -32.85 -31.89 41.69
N THR A 16 -32.72 -30.56 41.80
CA THR A 16 -32.10 -29.75 40.74
C THR A 16 -30.59 -29.95 40.66
N VAL A 17 -29.88 -30.09 41.79
CA VAL A 17 -28.44 -30.42 41.78
C VAL A 17 -28.19 -31.85 41.30
N GLN A 18 -29.03 -32.81 41.68
CA GLN A 18 -28.94 -34.19 41.17
C GLN A 18 -29.21 -34.25 39.66
N CYS A 19 -30.20 -33.50 39.15
CA CYS A 19 -30.45 -33.39 37.70
C CYS A 19 -29.29 -32.70 36.99
N ILE A 20 -28.73 -31.62 37.53
CA ILE A 20 -27.58 -30.91 36.94
C ILE A 20 -26.34 -31.83 36.90
N LEU A 21 -26.06 -32.59 37.96
CA LEU A 21 -24.93 -33.52 37.98
C LEU A 21 -25.13 -34.74 37.05
N VAL A 22 -26.37 -35.22 36.89
CA VAL A 22 -26.70 -36.26 35.89
C VAL A 22 -26.59 -35.71 34.46
N PHE A 23 -26.94 -34.44 34.23
CA PHE A 23 -26.71 -33.75 32.95
C PHE A 23 -25.23 -33.49 32.67
N TYR A 24 -24.41 -33.17 33.69
CA TYR A 24 -22.95 -33.05 33.55
C TYR A 24 -22.24 -34.40 33.39
N CYS A 25 -22.85 -35.51 33.82
CA CYS A 25 -22.28 -36.85 33.70
C CYS A 25 -22.68 -37.58 32.39
N LEU A 26 -23.72 -37.09 31.69
CA LEU A 26 -24.20 -37.62 30.40
C LEU A 26 -24.05 -36.64 29.21
N ALA A 27 -23.44 -35.47 29.41
CA ALA A 27 -23.12 -34.55 28.32
C ALA A 27 -21.72 -34.87 27.77
N ASP A 28 -21.72 -35.72 26.74
CA ASP A 28 -20.58 -36.00 25.90
C ASP A 28 -19.80 -34.73 25.52
N ALA A 29 -18.48 -34.89 25.38
CA ALA A 29 -17.52 -33.88 24.93
C ALA A 29 -17.93 -33.20 23.60
N GLU A 30 -18.97 -33.68 22.93
CA GLU A 30 -19.54 -33.14 21.71
C GLU A 30 -20.20 -31.75 21.88
N TYR A 31 -20.84 -31.44 23.04
CA TYR A 31 -21.56 -30.16 23.20
C TYR A 31 -20.64 -28.97 23.45
N LEU A 32 -19.59 -29.15 24.27
CA LEU A 32 -18.57 -28.13 24.49
C LEU A 32 -17.81 -27.83 23.19
N MET A 33 -17.52 -28.88 22.41
CA MET A 33 -16.89 -28.74 21.11
C MET A 33 -17.82 -28.05 20.11
N ALA A 34 -19.12 -28.37 20.07
CA ALA A 34 -20.09 -27.71 19.19
C ALA A 34 -20.24 -26.21 19.46
N VAL A 35 -20.22 -25.77 20.72
CA VAL A 35 -20.27 -24.34 21.08
C VAL A 35 -18.96 -23.63 20.70
N LEU A 36 -17.80 -24.28 20.89
CA LEU A 36 -16.51 -23.74 20.47
C LEU A 36 -16.38 -23.63 18.94
N PHE A 37 -16.85 -24.63 18.18
CA PHE A 37 -16.90 -24.58 16.71
C PHE A 37 -17.83 -23.47 16.20
N SER A 38 -18.96 -23.26 16.88
CA SER A 38 -19.92 -22.20 16.53
C SER A 38 -19.36 -20.80 16.76
N ILE A 39 -18.69 -20.57 17.90
CA ILE A 39 -18.03 -19.29 18.20
C ILE A 39 -16.86 -19.04 17.23
N ALA A 40 -16.05 -20.06 16.94
CA ALA A 40 -14.95 -19.96 15.97
C ALA A 40 -15.43 -19.67 14.53
N ALA A 41 -16.56 -20.25 14.11
CA ALA A 41 -17.17 -19.97 12.81
C ALA A 41 -17.71 -18.53 12.71
N ILE A 42 -18.33 -18.02 13.78
CA ILE A 42 -18.81 -16.64 13.86
C ILE A 42 -17.62 -15.66 13.89
N CYS A 43 -16.56 -15.97 14.64
CA CYS A 43 -15.32 -15.18 14.64
C CYS A 43 -14.65 -15.17 13.26
N SER A 44 -14.61 -16.30 12.55
CA SER A 44 -14.02 -16.39 11.21
C SER A 44 -14.84 -15.65 10.15
N ALA A 45 -16.16 -15.67 10.24
CA ALA A 45 -17.04 -14.97 9.32
C ALA A 45 -17.09 -13.45 9.57
N ALA A 46 -17.06 -13.01 10.85
CA ALA A 46 -17.03 -11.60 11.22
C ALA A 46 -15.66 -10.98 10.93
N LEU A 47 -14.56 -11.67 11.27
CA LEU A 47 -13.21 -11.22 10.92
C LEU A 47 -12.98 -11.25 9.41
N GLY A 48 -13.52 -12.23 8.67
CA GLY A 48 -13.45 -12.24 7.21
C GLY A 48 -14.19 -11.08 6.54
N ARG A 49 -15.39 -10.71 7.03
CA ARG A 49 -16.16 -9.57 6.48
C ARG A 49 -15.58 -8.22 6.86
N ILE A 50 -15.05 -8.07 8.08
CA ILE A 50 -14.39 -6.84 8.54
C ILE A 50 -13.01 -6.72 7.88
N ALA A 51 -12.24 -7.80 7.80
CA ALA A 51 -10.97 -7.83 7.10
C ALA A 51 -11.16 -7.56 5.61
N TRP A 52 -12.16 -8.11 4.92
CA TRP A 52 -12.38 -7.81 3.49
C TRP A 52 -12.82 -6.36 3.27
N LYS A 53 -13.77 -5.83 4.08
CA LYS A 53 -14.16 -4.41 3.98
C LYS A 53 -12.99 -3.46 4.24
N ASN A 54 -12.11 -3.81 5.18
CA ASN A 54 -10.92 -3.02 5.50
C ASN A 54 -9.77 -3.24 4.50
N TYR A 55 -9.67 -4.43 3.90
CA TYR A 55 -8.68 -4.75 2.87
C TYR A 55 -8.99 -3.98 1.57
N ARG A 56 -10.26 -3.84 1.19
CA ARG A 56 -10.67 -2.96 0.07
C ARG A 56 -10.42 -1.48 0.31
N ALA A 57 -10.37 -1.04 1.57
CA ALA A 57 -10.00 0.32 1.94
C ALA A 57 -8.47 0.52 2.06
N PHE A 58 -7.70 -0.57 2.16
CA PHE A 58 -6.23 -0.57 2.19
C PHE A 58 -5.60 -0.79 0.81
N ILE A 59 -6.37 -1.23 -0.19
CA ILE A 59 -5.95 -1.18 -1.59
C ILE A 59 -5.78 0.30 -1.95
N SER A 60 -4.52 0.73 -2.11
CA SER A 60 -4.10 1.99 -2.72
C SER A 60 -5.12 2.48 -3.75
N ASP A 61 -5.50 3.75 -3.73
CA ASP A 61 -6.58 4.35 -4.54
C ASP A 61 -6.36 4.32 -6.08
N GLY A 62 -5.75 3.28 -6.65
CA GLY A 62 -5.22 3.24 -8.02
C GLY A 62 -4.03 4.18 -8.23
N ARG A 63 -3.53 4.77 -7.14
CA ARG A 63 -2.47 5.79 -7.14
C ARG A 63 -1.09 5.14 -7.24
N LEU A 64 -0.26 5.67 -8.12
CA LEU A 64 1.13 5.28 -8.32
C LEU A 64 1.88 5.26 -6.98
N GLN A 65 2.45 4.11 -6.64
CA GLN A 65 3.29 3.96 -5.46
C GLN A 65 4.75 3.98 -5.85
N PRO A 66 5.66 4.42 -4.97
CA PRO A 66 7.10 4.32 -5.23
C PRO A 66 7.50 2.87 -5.54
N ALA A 67 8.34 2.69 -6.56
CA ALA A 67 8.94 1.41 -6.90
C ALA A 67 10.44 1.38 -6.56
N PRO A 68 11.02 0.19 -6.31
CA PRO A 68 12.47 0.04 -6.24
C PRO A 68 13.12 0.50 -7.54
N ILE A 69 14.15 1.33 -7.43
CA ILE A 69 14.91 1.83 -8.59
C ILE A 69 16.01 0.81 -8.91
N GLN A 70 15.97 0.27 -10.12
CA GLN A 70 16.98 -0.65 -10.64
C GLN A 70 17.40 -0.18 -12.02
N ARG A 71 18.46 0.63 -12.08
CA ARG A 71 18.96 1.15 -13.35
C ARG A 71 19.44 0.04 -14.27
N ASP A 72 19.28 0.25 -15.57
CA ASP A 72 19.85 -0.59 -16.61
C ASP A 72 21.37 -0.36 -16.76
N GLY A 73 21.97 -1.02 -17.75
CA GLY A 73 23.42 -0.97 -17.99
C GLY A 73 23.95 0.42 -18.36
N ASP A 74 23.09 1.29 -18.87
CA ASP A 74 23.46 2.65 -19.30
C ASP A 74 23.09 3.69 -18.22
N GLY A 75 22.49 3.26 -17.10
CA GLY A 75 22.15 4.11 -15.98
C GLY A 75 20.75 4.72 -16.04
N TYR A 76 19.89 4.29 -16.97
CA TYR A 76 18.51 4.75 -17.09
C TYR A 76 17.56 3.85 -16.30
N TRP A 77 16.35 4.37 -16.04
CA TRP A 77 15.32 3.60 -15.36
C TRP A 77 13.96 4.22 -15.59
N THR A 78 12.95 3.41 -15.87
CA THR A 78 11.55 3.88 -15.94
C THR A 78 10.69 3.11 -14.97
N HIS A 79 9.82 3.83 -14.25
CA HIS A 79 8.89 3.22 -13.32
C HIS A 79 7.99 2.20 -14.04
N PRO A 80 7.84 0.97 -13.53
CA PRO A 80 7.15 -0.11 -14.25
C PRO A 80 5.66 0.13 -14.50
N ALA A 81 5.03 0.97 -13.66
CA ALA A 81 3.64 1.39 -13.84
C ALA A 81 3.49 2.74 -14.59
N PHE A 82 4.58 3.33 -15.11
CA PHE A 82 4.50 4.50 -15.96
C PHE A 82 4.17 4.06 -17.40
N PRO A 83 3.07 4.55 -18.00
CA PRO A 83 2.76 4.22 -19.39
C PRO A 83 3.82 4.81 -20.33
N SER A 84 4.11 4.09 -21.41
CA SER A 84 4.87 4.65 -22.53
C SER A 84 3.95 5.58 -23.32
N PHE A 85 4.44 6.79 -23.60
CA PHE A 85 3.75 7.78 -24.41
C PHE A 85 4.65 8.08 -25.61
N ASP A 86 4.08 8.05 -26.81
CA ASP A 86 4.79 8.42 -28.03
C ASP A 86 4.90 9.95 -28.16
N GLU A 87 5.75 10.40 -29.09
CA GLU A 87 5.81 11.80 -29.50
C GLU A 87 4.42 12.34 -29.87
N GLY A 88 4.09 13.53 -29.37
CA GLY A 88 2.79 14.17 -29.58
C GLY A 88 1.68 13.72 -28.62
N GLN A 89 1.89 12.72 -27.76
CA GLN A 89 0.91 12.26 -26.77
C GLN A 89 0.96 13.03 -25.43
N SER A 90 1.45 14.27 -25.45
CA SER A 90 1.58 15.11 -24.24
C SER A 90 0.26 15.32 -23.50
N ALA A 91 -0.88 15.37 -24.22
CA ALA A 91 -2.21 15.47 -23.63
C ALA A 91 -2.58 14.21 -22.83
N ALA A 92 -2.27 13.01 -23.35
CA ALA A 92 -2.52 11.75 -22.68
C ALA A 92 -1.62 11.58 -21.45
N ALA A 93 -0.33 11.94 -21.57
CA ALA A 93 0.60 11.98 -20.45
C ALA A 93 0.06 12.90 -19.34
N ASN A 94 -0.29 14.14 -19.67
CA ASN A 94 -0.85 15.09 -18.71
C ASN A 94 -2.15 14.61 -18.06
N ALA A 95 -3.03 13.94 -18.81
CA ALA A 95 -4.24 13.34 -18.27
C ALA A 95 -3.92 12.22 -17.26
N TRP A 96 -2.90 11.40 -17.55
CA TRP A 96 -2.44 10.37 -16.64
C TRP A 96 -1.87 10.97 -15.35
N TYR A 97 -0.97 11.96 -15.43
CA TYR A 97 -0.44 12.67 -14.24
C TYR A 97 -1.56 13.23 -13.36
N LYS A 98 -2.59 13.84 -13.96
CA LYS A 98 -3.76 14.36 -13.25
C LYS A 98 -4.58 13.24 -12.61
N SER A 99 -4.79 12.12 -13.31
CA SER A 99 -5.51 10.96 -12.77
C SER A 99 -4.82 10.37 -11.54
N GLN A 100 -3.47 10.41 -11.54
CA GLN A 100 -2.62 9.94 -10.46
C GLN A 100 -2.41 10.99 -9.36
N ARG A 101 -2.88 12.23 -9.57
CA ARG A 101 -2.70 13.39 -8.69
C ARG A 101 -1.22 13.65 -8.38
N LEU A 102 -0.38 13.63 -9.42
CA LEU A 102 1.06 13.81 -9.27
C LEU A 102 1.48 15.25 -9.54
N GLU A 103 2.40 15.74 -8.72
CA GLU A 103 3.25 16.90 -9.01
C GLU A 103 4.62 16.39 -9.46
N SER A 104 5.24 17.03 -10.44
CA SER A 104 6.54 16.64 -10.99
C SER A 104 7.61 17.73 -10.79
N SER A 105 8.87 17.31 -10.72
CA SER A 105 10.05 18.17 -10.73
C SER A 105 11.15 17.47 -11.51
N ILE A 106 11.85 18.21 -12.37
CA ILE A 106 12.86 17.65 -13.27
C ILE A 106 14.23 18.08 -12.76
N ALA A 107 15.14 17.12 -12.63
CA ALA A 107 16.56 17.36 -12.49
C ALA A 107 17.24 17.03 -13.83
N TYR A 108 18.22 17.85 -14.22
CA TYR A 108 18.92 17.73 -15.48
C TYR A 108 20.37 17.35 -15.21
N LEU A 109 20.91 16.39 -15.96
CA LEU A 109 22.33 16.03 -15.83
C LEU A 109 23.23 17.20 -16.25
N GLU A 110 22.79 18.01 -17.24
CA GLU A 110 23.48 19.23 -17.67
C GLU A 110 23.66 20.29 -16.56
N SER A 111 22.95 20.15 -15.44
CA SER A 111 23.12 21.04 -14.28
C SER A 111 24.25 20.60 -13.33
N GLU A 112 24.82 19.41 -13.54
CA GLU A 112 26.00 18.96 -12.81
C GLU A 112 27.27 19.63 -13.36
N ASP A 113 28.38 19.50 -12.62
CA ASP A 113 29.69 19.97 -13.10
C ASP A 113 30.16 19.16 -14.33
N ASP A 114 30.81 19.80 -15.30
CA ASP A 114 31.32 19.13 -16.50
C ASP A 114 32.30 17.98 -16.17
N ALA A 115 33.04 18.09 -15.05
CA ALA A 115 33.93 17.05 -14.56
C ALA A 115 33.20 15.89 -13.86
N HIS A 116 31.88 15.97 -13.68
CA HIS A 116 31.09 14.90 -13.09
C HIS A 116 31.20 13.64 -13.96
N PRO A 117 31.44 12.44 -13.38
CA PRO A 117 31.69 11.22 -14.17
C PRO A 117 30.59 10.88 -15.19
N ALA A 118 29.33 11.13 -14.84
CA ALA A 118 28.21 10.93 -15.75
C ALA A 118 28.18 11.96 -16.91
N CYS A 119 28.59 13.21 -16.68
CA CYS A 119 28.71 14.22 -17.74
C CYS A 119 29.84 13.85 -18.70
N ALA A 120 30.99 13.46 -18.15
CA ALA A 120 32.13 12.98 -18.94
C ALA A 120 31.80 11.71 -19.73
N SER A 121 31.01 10.78 -19.16
CA SER A 121 30.56 9.59 -19.87
C SER A 121 29.59 9.93 -21.01
N TYR A 122 28.64 10.83 -20.78
CA TYR A 122 27.60 11.16 -21.76
C TYR A 122 28.11 12.06 -22.90
N TRP A 123 28.80 13.17 -22.58
CA TRP A 123 29.27 14.15 -23.58
C TRP A 123 30.75 14.00 -23.97
N GLY A 124 31.56 13.37 -23.12
CA GLY A 124 33.02 13.36 -23.29
C GLY A 124 33.59 12.17 -24.08
N ASN A 125 32.76 11.18 -24.45
CA ASN A 125 33.24 9.92 -24.99
C ASN A 125 32.56 9.56 -26.32
N GLU A 126 33.01 10.19 -27.41
CA GLU A 126 32.55 9.87 -28.76
C GLU A 126 32.81 8.38 -29.09
N GLY A 127 31.75 7.59 -29.21
CA GLY A 127 31.80 6.18 -29.63
C GLY A 127 32.00 5.16 -28.50
N ALA A 128 32.01 5.57 -27.23
CA ALA A 128 31.97 4.64 -26.10
C ALA A 128 30.54 4.35 -25.64
N ALA A 129 30.35 3.25 -24.89
CA ALA A 129 29.07 3.00 -24.23
C ALA A 129 28.79 4.09 -23.19
N ILE A 130 27.59 4.67 -23.24
CA ILE A 130 27.13 5.70 -22.32
C ILE A 130 26.75 5.03 -21.00
N ASP A 131 27.25 5.53 -19.88
CA ASP A 131 26.88 5.08 -18.53
C ASP A 131 26.71 6.27 -17.58
N ILE A 132 25.46 6.60 -17.27
CA ILE A 132 25.10 7.66 -16.32
C ILE A 132 24.80 7.13 -14.91
N SER A 133 25.11 5.88 -14.61
CA SER A 133 24.82 5.24 -13.31
C SER A 133 25.47 5.96 -12.12
N ALA A 134 26.59 6.65 -12.36
CA ALA A 134 27.26 7.47 -11.36
C ALA A 134 26.43 8.70 -10.91
N TRP A 135 25.50 9.17 -11.75
CA TRP A 135 24.67 10.32 -11.42
C TRP A 135 23.64 10.02 -10.35
N GLN A 136 23.61 10.82 -9.29
CA GLN A 136 22.61 10.79 -8.23
C GLN A 136 21.76 12.07 -8.32
N PRO A 137 20.64 12.04 -9.06
CA PRO A 137 19.84 13.23 -9.31
C PRO A 137 19.46 13.94 -8.02
N PRO A 138 19.62 15.27 -7.94
CA PRO A 138 19.29 16.02 -6.73
C PRO A 138 17.81 15.88 -6.40
N LYS A 139 17.51 15.41 -5.19
CA LYS A 139 16.13 15.24 -4.71
C LYS A 139 15.49 16.62 -4.46
N PRO A 140 14.29 16.89 -5.00
CA PRO A 140 13.60 18.15 -4.76
C PRO A 140 13.26 18.37 -3.28
N LYS A 141 13.12 19.63 -2.87
CA LYS A 141 12.74 19.99 -1.50
C LYS A 141 11.34 19.46 -1.16
N GLY A 142 11.19 18.95 0.06
CA GLY A 142 9.93 18.44 0.61
C GLY A 142 9.86 16.91 0.68
N TRP A 143 8.75 16.41 1.24
CA TRP A 143 8.54 14.99 1.50
C TRP A 143 7.75 14.32 0.36
N GLY A 144 7.85 12.99 0.28
CA GLY A 144 7.04 12.18 -0.63
C GLY A 144 7.51 12.11 -2.08
N TRP A 145 8.66 12.70 -2.41
CA TRP A 145 9.28 12.58 -3.74
C TRP A 145 9.87 11.18 -3.97
N PHE A 146 9.56 10.61 -5.12
CA PHE A 146 10.14 9.39 -5.67
C PHE A 146 10.39 9.56 -7.17
N ILE A 147 11.26 8.74 -7.75
CA ILE A 147 11.60 8.82 -9.17
C ILE A 147 10.50 8.18 -10.01
N LEU A 148 10.10 8.84 -11.10
CA LEU A 148 9.23 8.29 -12.13
C LEU A 148 10.04 7.73 -13.30
N SER A 149 11.02 8.49 -13.79
CA SER A 149 11.89 8.02 -14.86
C SER A 149 13.21 8.79 -14.87
N ILE A 150 14.23 8.11 -15.34
CA ILE A 150 15.52 8.64 -15.76
C ILE A 150 15.66 8.20 -17.20
N HIS A 151 15.66 9.16 -18.12
CA HIS A 151 15.69 8.90 -19.55
C HIS A 151 16.48 9.99 -20.25
N ASP A 152 16.94 9.68 -21.44
CA ASP A 152 17.52 10.67 -22.32
C ASP A 152 16.44 11.49 -23.02
N THR A 153 16.70 12.78 -23.20
CA THR A 153 15.84 13.69 -23.97
C THR A 153 16.44 14.04 -25.33
N GLU A 154 17.51 13.33 -25.72
CA GLU A 154 18.28 13.47 -26.96
C GLU A 154 18.98 14.84 -27.05
N ASP A 155 18.21 15.91 -27.19
CA ASP A 155 18.69 17.28 -27.40
C ASP A 155 19.32 17.90 -26.14
N TRP A 156 18.69 17.71 -24.98
CA TRP A 156 19.12 18.31 -23.70
C TRP A 156 19.85 17.30 -22.80
N GLY A 157 20.05 16.09 -23.31
CA GLY A 157 20.68 14.99 -22.59
C GLY A 157 19.80 14.38 -21.49
N PRO A 158 20.40 13.64 -20.55
CA PRO A 158 19.68 12.87 -19.55
C PRO A 158 18.97 13.73 -18.51
N VAL A 159 17.74 13.34 -18.20
CA VAL A 159 16.91 13.97 -17.17
C VAL A 159 16.39 12.94 -16.18
N CYS A 160 16.11 13.39 -14.97
CA CYS A 160 15.43 12.62 -13.93
C CYS A 160 14.12 13.32 -13.55
N VAL A 161 13.01 12.64 -13.78
CA VAL A 161 11.67 13.09 -13.41
C VAL A 161 11.33 12.58 -12.01
N TRP A 162 11.28 13.49 -11.06
CA TRP A 162 10.76 13.25 -9.72
C TRP A 162 9.26 13.51 -9.70
N VAL A 163 8.52 12.67 -8.97
CA VAL A 163 7.09 12.87 -8.72
C VAL A 163 6.75 12.71 -7.26
N ARG A 164 5.68 13.38 -6.83
CA ARG A 164 5.03 13.16 -5.54
C ARG A 164 3.52 13.29 -5.67
N HIS A 165 2.79 12.74 -4.71
CA HIS A 165 1.35 12.98 -4.63
C HIS A 165 1.08 14.43 -4.21
N ALA A 166 0.22 15.10 -4.97
CA ALA A 166 -0.28 16.43 -4.64
C ALA A 166 -1.00 16.38 -3.29
N THR A 167 -0.67 17.31 -2.40
CA THR A 167 -1.42 17.46 -1.15
C THR A 167 -2.76 18.07 -1.52
N GLN A 168 -3.88 17.40 -1.22
CA GLN A 168 -5.18 17.97 -1.53
C GLN A 168 -5.35 19.29 -0.79
N VAL A 169 -5.27 20.42 -1.50
CA VAL A 169 -5.82 21.68 -0.99
C VAL A 169 -7.34 21.49 -1.04
N PRO A 170 -8.06 21.53 0.10
CA PRO A 170 -9.52 21.51 0.06
C PRO A 170 -9.97 22.67 -0.81
N GLN A 171 -10.57 22.36 -1.95
CA GLN A 171 -11.25 23.34 -2.78
C GLN A 171 -12.32 23.95 -1.90
N GLN A 172 -12.07 25.18 -1.40
CA GLN A 172 -13.09 25.92 -0.66
C GLN A 172 -14.29 26.00 -1.60
N ARG A 173 -15.40 25.37 -1.19
CA ARG A 173 -16.67 25.55 -1.86
C ARG A 173 -17.03 27.01 -1.64
N GLU A 174 -16.79 27.82 -2.65
CA GLU A 174 -17.37 29.17 -2.71
C GLU A 174 -18.89 28.97 -2.59
N ALA A 175 -19.43 29.56 -1.54
CA ALA A 175 -20.83 29.49 -1.12
C ALA A 175 -21.72 30.37 -2.00
#